data_AF-G4R6W9-F1
#
_entry.id   AF-G4R6W9-F1
#
_cell.length_a   1.000
_cell.length_b   1.000
_cell.length_c   1.000
_cell.angle_alpha   90.00
_cell.angle_beta   90.00
_cell.angle_gamma   90.00
#
_symmetry.space_group_name_H-M   'P 1'
#
loop_
_entity.id
_entity.type
_entity.pdbx_description
1 polymer ?
#
loop_
_entity_poly.entity_id
_entity_poly.type
_entity_poly.pdbx_seq_one_letter_code
_entity_poly.pdbx_strand_id
1 'polypeptide(L)'
;MAKVLSELQDIRAWTEARGGNPIMADMPDTGGREQHLLGLTFDQHMLNADSNEGPDRPGSHFDLVDWDTWYAALKAQDLVLVVDDDLEGDTYADYRFMSRGEAEDSA
;
A
#
# COMPACT_ATOMS: atom_id res chain seq x y z
N MET A 1 0.78 -10.13 -16.86
CA MET A 1 0.15 -11.29 -16.16
C MET A 1 0.11 -10.89 -14.69
N ALA A 2 -1.00 -11.09 -13.98
CA ALA A 2 -1.06 -10.65 -12.58
C ALA A 2 -0.24 -11.59 -11.67
N LYS A 3 0.53 -11.02 -10.74
CA LYS A 3 1.32 -11.72 -9.73
C LYS A 3 0.77 -11.38 -8.34
N VAL A 4 0.56 -12.41 -7.53
CA VAL A 4 0.15 -12.26 -6.12
C VAL A 4 1.41 -12.20 -5.24
N LEU A 5 1.57 -11.11 -4.50
CA LEU A 5 2.64 -10.88 -3.54
C LEU A 5 2.05 -10.87 -2.13
N SER A 6 2.48 -11.82 -1.29
CA SER A 6 2.04 -11.91 0.10
C SER A 6 3.17 -11.75 1.11
N GLU A 7 4.42 -11.83 0.69
CA GLU A 7 5.59 -11.71 1.56
C GLU A 7 6.15 -10.29 1.50
N LEU A 8 6.61 -9.80 2.65
CA LEU A 8 7.14 -8.43 2.79
C LEU A 8 8.29 -8.15 1.81
N GLN A 9 9.22 -9.08 1.67
CA GLN A 9 10.39 -8.87 0.80
C GLN A 9 10.00 -8.74 -0.67
N ASP A 10 9.00 -9.51 -1.12
CA ASP A 10 8.54 -9.47 -2.50
C ASP A 10 7.77 -8.17 -2.80
N ILE A 11 6.88 -7.76 -1.90
CA ILE A 11 6.14 -6.50 -2.01
C ILE A 11 7.10 -5.32 -2.03
N ARG A 12 8.06 -5.32 -1.10
CA ARG A 12 9.08 -4.28 -0.98
C ARG A 12 9.93 -4.20 -2.25
N ALA A 13 10.46 -5.33 -2.72
CA ALA A 13 11.29 -5.36 -3.91
C ALA A 13 10.55 -4.83 -5.15
N TRP A 14 9.28 -5.22 -5.32
CA TRP A 14 8.45 -4.73 -6.44
C TRP A 14 8.16 -3.23 -6.35
N THR A 15 7.92 -2.72 -5.14
CA THR A 15 7.61 -1.31 -4.90
C THR A 15 8.85 -0.42 -5.03
N GLU A 16 9.96 -0.79 -4.39
CA GLU A 16 11.22 -0.04 -4.42
C GLU A 16 11.84 0.00 -5.82
N ALA A 17 11.65 -1.05 -6.64
CA ALA A 17 12.07 -1.05 -8.04
C ALA A 17 11.42 0.08 -8.87
N ARG A 18 10.30 0.63 -8.40
CA ARG A 18 9.57 1.74 -9.00
C ARG A 18 9.72 3.05 -8.22
N GLY A 19 10.62 3.09 -7.23
CA GLY A 19 10.84 4.24 -6.36
C GLY A 19 9.69 4.51 -5.38
N GLY A 20 8.84 3.51 -5.12
CA GLY A 20 7.69 3.67 -4.24
C GLY A 20 7.98 3.41 -2.77
N ASN A 21 7.07 3.86 -1.91
CA ASN A 21 7.11 3.71 -0.46
C ASN A 21 5.73 3.34 0.11
N PRO A 22 5.67 2.64 1.25
CA PRO A 22 4.41 2.28 1.87
C PRO A 22 3.80 3.51 2.57
N ILE A 23 2.50 3.67 2.38
CA ILE A 23 1.71 4.69 3.04
C ILE A 23 0.52 4.05 3.76
N MET A 24 0.12 4.65 4.88
CA MET A 24 -0.99 4.16 5.67
C MET A 24 -1.81 5.33 6.20
N ALA A 25 -3.12 5.19 6.25
CA ALA A 25 -4.00 6.14 6.91
C ALA A 25 -4.84 5.43 7.98
N ASP A 26 -5.00 6.08 9.12
CA ASP A 26 -5.93 5.61 10.14
C ASP A 26 -7.37 5.90 9.71
N MET A 27 -8.24 4.88 9.78
CA MET A 27 -9.68 5.12 9.69
C MET A 27 -10.29 5.28 11.08
N PRO A 28 -11.23 6.23 11.24
CA PRO A 28 -11.98 6.36 12.47
C PRO A 28 -12.72 5.04 12.75
N ASP A 29 -12.46 4.51 13.94
CA ASP A 29 -12.97 3.25 14.41
C ASP A 29 -14.51 3.25 14.37
N THR A 30 -15.08 2.56 13.38
CA THR A 30 -16.55 2.52 13.17
C THR A 30 -17.19 1.30 13.85
N GLY A 31 -16.44 0.52 14.66
CA GLY A 31 -16.95 -0.76 15.17
C GLY A 31 -16.04 -1.58 16.11
N GLY A 32 -15.06 -0.97 16.76
CA GLY A 32 -14.10 -1.59 17.68
C GLY A 32 -12.97 -2.36 16.99
N ARG A 33 -12.71 -2.09 15.72
CA ARG A 33 -11.66 -2.76 14.93
C ARG A 33 -10.79 -1.68 14.31
N GLU A 34 -9.52 -1.65 14.71
CA GLU A 34 -8.48 -0.85 14.09
C GLU A 34 -8.40 -1.23 12.60
N GLN A 35 -8.94 -0.37 11.74
CA GLN A 35 -8.91 -0.56 10.29
C GLN A 35 -7.97 0.51 9.72
N HIS A 36 -6.86 0.07 9.15
CA HIS A 36 -5.92 0.96 8.47
C HIS A 36 -6.15 0.88 6.97
N LEU A 37 -6.21 2.03 6.31
CA LEU A 37 -6.13 2.09 4.85
C LEU A 37 -4.66 1.92 4.45
N LEU A 38 -4.38 0.88 3.67
CA LEU A 38 -3.06 0.61 3.12
C LEU A 38 -2.96 1.18 1.72
N GLY A 39 -1.81 1.76 1.41
CA GLY A 39 -1.46 2.19 0.06
C GLY A 39 0.03 2.10 -0.20
N LEU A 40 0.39 2.28 -1.47
CA LEU A 40 1.75 2.48 -1.95
C LEU A 40 1.78 3.79 -2.75
N THR A 41 2.73 4.66 -2.44
CA THR A 41 2.98 5.87 -3.23
C THR A 41 4.22 5.69 -4.07
N PHE A 42 4.18 6.16 -5.32
CA PHE A 42 5.32 6.17 -6.25
C PHE A 42 5.76 7.60 -6.59
N ASP A 43 5.11 8.59 -5.98
CA ASP A 43 5.33 9.98 -6.29
C ASP A 43 6.40 10.57 -5.35
N GLN A 44 7.45 11.15 -5.94
CA GLN A 44 8.51 11.77 -5.15
C GLN A 44 8.06 13.05 -4.43
N HIS A 45 6.97 13.69 -4.87
CA HIS A 45 6.46 14.91 -4.23
C HIS A 45 5.89 14.60 -2.85
N MET A 46 5.25 13.46 -2.66
CA MET A 46 4.79 12.99 -1.34
C MET A 46 5.94 12.75 -0.35
N LEU A 47 7.09 12.26 -0.83
CA LEU A 47 8.31 12.08 -0.01
C LEU A 47 8.97 13.41 0.38
N ASN A 48 8.69 14.49 -0.34
CA ASN A 48 9.24 15.83 -0.10
C ASN A 48 8.22 16.80 0.53
N ALA A 49 6.97 16.36 0.76
CA ALA A 49 5.88 17.18 1.29
C ALA A 49 5.96 17.42 2.81
N ASP A 50 7.06 16.98 3.45
CA ASP A 50 7.37 17.04 4.88
C ASP A 50 7.51 18.48 5.46
N SER A 51 7.02 19.54 4.79
CA SER A 51 7.31 20.91 5.26
C SER A 51 6.30 22.02 5.02
N ASN A 52 5.09 21.83 4.44
CA ASN A 52 4.18 23.00 4.38
C ASN A 52 2.66 22.81 4.18
N GLU A 53 2.05 21.65 4.39
CA GLU A 53 0.59 21.56 4.31
C GLU A 53 -0.03 21.58 5.71
N GLY A 54 -0.66 22.73 6.05
CA GLY A 54 -1.18 23.04 7.37
C GLY A 54 -2.31 22.12 7.89
N PRO A 55 -2.72 22.31 9.16
CA PRO A 55 -3.44 21.33 9.99
C PRO A 55 -4.94 21.08 9.65
N ASP A 56 -5.37 21.25 8.40
CA ASP A 56 -6.81 21.40 8.06
C ASP A 56 -7.37 20.33 7.10
N ARG A 57 -6.98 19.05 7.24
CA ARG A 57 -7.68 17.94 6.58
C ARG A 57 -8.12 16.86 7.57
N PRO A 58 -9.36 16.94 8.09
CA PRO A 58 -9.94 15.86 8.88
C PRO A 58 -10.32 14.67 7.99
N GLY A 59 -9.67 13.53 8.22
CA GLY A 59 -10.04 12.21 7.69
C GLY A 59 -9.24 11.78 6.45
N SER A 60 -8.41 10.75 6.62
CA SER A 60 -7.64 10.09 5.54
C SER A 60 -6.40 10.84 5.02
N HIS A 61 -5.60 11.43 5.91
CA HIS A 61 -4.21 11.73 5.56
C HIS A 61 -3.44 10.41 5.51
N PHE A 62 -2.82 10.11 4.36
CA PHE A 62 -1.91 8.98 4.24
C PHE A 62 -0.52 9.42 4.67
N ASP A 63 0.00 8.78 5.71
CA ASP A 63 1.33 9.00 6.23
C ASP A 63 2.31 7.98 5.64
N LEU A 64 3.56 8.41 5.41
CA LEU A 64 4.65 7.49 5.14
C LEU A 64 4.94 6.69 6.41
N VAL A 65 5.03 5.38 6.27
CA VAL A 65 5.22 4.46 7.40
C VAL A 65 6.36 3.49 7.13
N ASP A 66 6.83 2.81 8.18
CA ASP A 66 7.77 1.72 8.02
C ASP A 66 7.11 0.49 7.38
N TRP A 67 7.90 -0.22 6.57
CA TRP A 67 7.51 -1.47 5.92
C TRP A 67 6.97 -2.52 6.89
N ASP A 68 7.60 -2.67 8.06
CA ASP A 68 7.17 -3.62 9.08
C ASP A 68 5.79 -3.29 9.65
N THR A 69 5.52 -2.00 9.93
CA THR A 69 4.22 -1.53 10.43
C THR A 69 3.13 -1.73 9.39
N TRP A 70 3.40 -1.31 8.14
CA TRP A 70 2.47 -1.48 7.04
C TRP A 70 2.16 -2.96 6.76
N TYR A 71 3.18 -3.83 6.82
CA TYR A 71 3.01 -5.26 6.60
C TYR A 71 2.23 -5.93 7.74
N ALA A 72 2.44 -5.52 8.98
CA ALA A 72 1.65 -5.99 10.11
C ALA A 72 0.15 -5.69 9.89
N ALA A 73 -0.18 -4.49 9.41
CA ALA A 73 -1.55 -4.09 9.10
C ALA A 73 -2.13 -4.85 7.89
N LEU A 74 -1.33 -5.15 6.86
CA LEU A 74 -1.72 -6.02 5.74
C LEU A 74 -2.11 -7.42 6.23
N LYS A 75 -1.29 -8.00 7.12
CA LYS A 75 -1.52 -9.32 7.70
C LYS A 75 -2.71 -9.35 8.66
N ALA A 76 -2.90 -8.29 9.45
CA ALA A 76 -4.05 -8.16 10.34
C ALA A 76 -5.39 -8.15 9.58
N GLN A 77 -5.38 -7.67 8.34
CA GLN A 77 -6.55 -7.59 7.45
C GLN A 77 -6.67 -8.78 6.48
N ASP A 78 -5.78 -9.77 6.56
CA ASP A 78 -5.66 -10.92 5.63
C ASP A 78 -5.66 -10.53 4.14
N LEU A 79 -4.96 -9.43 3.84
CA LEU A 79 -4.81 -8.90 2.49
C LEU A 79 -3.56 -9.45 1.82
N VAL A 80 -3.59 -9.44 0.48
CA VAL A 80 -2.45 -9.67 -0.41
C VAL A 80 -2.39 -8.58 -1.46
N LEU A 81 -1.20 -8.34 -2.00
CA LEU A 81 -0.99 -7.38 -3.07
C LEU A 81 -0.98 -8.10 -4.41
N VAL A 82 -1.90 -7.74 -5.30
CA VAL A 82 -1.91 -8.23 -6.68
C VAL A 82 -1.36 -7.13 -7.57
N VAL A 83 -0.30 -7.45 -8.30
CA VAL A 83 0.42 -6.52 -9.18
C VAL A 83 0.40 -7.06 -10.60
N ASP A 84 0.48 -6.19 -11.60
CA ASP A 84 0.82 -6.67 -12.94
C ASP A 84 2.33 -6.88 -13.09
N ASP A 85 2.70 -7.97 -13.76
CA ASP A 85 4.09 -8.35 -14.05
C ASP A 85 4.68 -7.56 -15.23
N ASP A 86 3.88 -6.76 -15.94
CA ASP A 86 4.35 -5.95 -17.06
C ASP A 86 5.29 -4.83 -16.57
N LEU A 87 6.58 -5.13 -16.63
CA LEU A 87 7.69 -4.20 -16.41
C LEU A 87 8.06 -3.45 -17.69
N GLU A 88 7.36 -3.71 -18.82
CA GLU A 88 7.73 -3.18 -20.13
C GLU A 88 7.19 -1.75 -20.33
N GLY A 89 7.81 -0.81 -19.62
CA GLY A 89 7.79 0.61 -19.98
C GLY A 89 6.58 1.40 -19.52
N ASP A 90 5.62 0.80 -18.83
CA ASP A 90 4.51 1.54 -18.25
C ASP A 90 4.93 2.20 -16.93
N THR A 91 4.79 3.52 -16.87
CA THR A 91 5.15 4.32 -15.68
C THR A 91 4.08 4.19 -14.59
N TYR A 92 2.93 3.58 -14.91
CA TYR A 92 1.84 3.36 -13.98
C TYR A 92 2.00 2.00 -13.31
N ALA A 93 2.32 2.03 -12.02
CA ALA A 93 2.28 0.85 -11.17
C ALA A 93 0.81 0.45 -10.93
N ASP A 94 0.28 -0.49 -11.71
CA ASP A 94 -1.04 -1.06 -11.43
C ASP A 94 -0.93 -2.10 -10.31
N TYR A 95 -1.62 -1.83 -9.21
CA TYR A 95 -1.70 -2.74 -8.07
C TYR A 95 -3.06 -2.64 -7.41
N ARG A 96 -3.44 -3.72 -6.72
CA ARG A 96 -4.66 -3.78 -5.93
C ARG A 96 -4.47 -4.66 -4.71
N PHE A 97 -5.17 -4.31 -3.63
CA PHE A 97 -5.31 -5.20 -2.48
C PHE A 97 -6.50 -6.11 -2.70
N MET A 98 -6.32 -7.37 -2.38
CA MET A 98 -7.38 -8.38 -2.39
C MET A 98 -7.31 -9.18 -1.10
N SER A 99 -8.42 -9.71 -0.62
CA SER A 99 -8.36 -10.74 0.41
C SER A 99 -7.66 -11.98 -0.14
N ARG A 100 -6.95 -12.72 0.72
CA ARG A 100 -6.22 -13.92 0.32
C ARG A 100 -7.09 -14.90 -0.48
N GLY A 101 -8.31 -15.15 -0.01
CA GLY A 101 -9.25 -16.06 -0.69
C GLY A 101 -9.75 -15.55 -2.05
N GLU A 102 -9.81 -14.23 -2.27
CA GLU A 102 -10.20 -13.65 -3.56
C GLU A 102 -9.08 -13.75 -4.59
N ALA A 103 -7.83 -13.58 -4.14
CA ALA A 103 -6.66 -13.69 -5.00
C ALA A 103 -6.43 -15.13 -5.49
N GLU A 104 -6.72 -16.13 -4.66
CA GLU A 104 -6.65 -17.55 -5.04
C GLU A 104 -7.69 -17.95 -6.10
N ASP A 105 -8.86 -17.29 -6.12
CA ASP A 105 -9.92 -17.52 -7.13
C ASP A 105 -9.64 -16.77 -8.45
N SER A 106 -8.82 -15.71 -8.39
CA SER A 106 -8.54 -14.82 -9.52
C SER A 106 -7.23 -15.11 -10.27
N ALA A 107 -6.39 -16.02 -9.75
CA ALA A 107 -5.09 -16.40 -10.32
C ALA A 107 -5.20 -17.68 -11.17
#